data_AF-A0A2V6CRT3-F1
#
_entry.id   AF-A0A2V6CRT3-F1
#
_cell.length_a   1.000
_cell.length_b   1.000
_cell.length_c   1.000
_cell.angle_alpha   90.00
_cell.angle_beta   90.00
_cell.angle_gamma   90.00
#
_symmetry.space_group_name_H-M   'P 1'
#
loop_
_entity.id
_entity.type
_entity.pdbx_description
1 polymer ?
#
loop_
_entity_poly.entity_id
_entity_poly.type
_entity_poly.pdbx_seq_one_letter_code
_entity_poly.pdbx_strand_id
1 'polypeptide(L)'
;MISGKMYRFRANPERIRPEYLEAFLQSETARQAIDRMKTGISDSGLNLTHDRFRQLVIPLVPIDEQQRIIAQIEKQFTRLDAGVASLKRMQSALKRYRASVLKAACEGRLVPTEAELAGKENCSYESGDALLQRILKERREKWNGKGKYKEPVKSNTADLPRLPEGWTWASAEQITRMITDGEHITPQRSESGILLLSARNILDGRLALADVDYVPQSEYDRIAKRLVIEPGDVLLSCSGSVGRSAVAPDALVFTLVRSVAVLKPLQQMGKYLSLALRSPLLQQQISRKKTQTAQANIFQGKIKTLGVPLPPLAEQRRIVTDADRRLSVIEELESTISTEVQRANRLRQSLLQEAFAEN
;
A
#
# COMPACT_ATOMS: atom_id res chain seq x y z
N MET A 1 -33.89 16.33 11.54
CA MET A 1 -34.71 16.11 10.32
C MET A 1 -34.16 14.85 9.65
N ILE A 2 -34.95 13.80 9.49
CA ILE A 2 -34.53 12.56 8.81
C ILE A 2 -34.49 12.85 7.30
N SER A 3 -33.49 12.33 6.58
CA SER A 3 -33.36 12.50 5.13
C SER A 3 -34.62 12.04 4.40
N GLY A 4 -35.07 12.78 3.37
CA GLY A 4 -36.25 12.43 2.54
C GLY A 4 -36.10 11.13 1.73
N LYS A 5 -34.97 10.43 1.86
CA LYS A 5 -34.68 9.13 1.25
C LYS A 5 -34.73 7.94 2.23
N MET A 6 -35.24 8.15 3.44
CA MET A 6 -35.37 7.10 4.45
C MET A 6 -36.81 6.66 4.64
N TYR A 7 -37.01 5.35 4.72
CA TYR A 7 -38.27 4.74 5.13
C TYR A 7 -38.27 4.54 6.65
N ARG A 8 -39.37 4.95 7.30
CA ARG A 8 -39.61 4.66 8.72
C ARG A 8 -40.70 3.62 8.83
N PHE A 9 -40.37 2.47 9.40
CA PHE A 9 -41.33 1.41 9.68
C PHE A 9 -41.91 1.56 11.07
N ARG A 10 -43.22 1.33 11.19
CA ARG A 10 -43.90 1.15 12.47
C ARG A 10 -44.62 -0.20 12.40
N ALA A 11 -43.95 -1.23 12.90
CA ALA A 11 -44.49 -2.57 12.99
C ALA A 11 -45.68 -2.61 13.95
N ASN A 12 -46.70 -3.45 13.65
CA ASN A 12 -47.69 -3.82 14.64
C ASN A 12 -47.04 -4.85 15.59
N PRO A 13 -46.83 -4.52 16.87
CA PRO A 13 -46.10 -5.37 17.81
C PRO A 13 -46.79 -6.72 18.08
N GLU A 14 -48.09 -6.83 17.84
CA GLU A 14 -48.83 -8.09 17.98
C GLU A 14 -48.60 -9.05 16.81
N ARG A 15 -48.10 -8.56 15.67
CA ARG A 15 -47.95 -9.35 14.44
C ARG A 15 -46.50 -9.54 14.03
N ILE A 16 -45.66 -8.53 14.19
CA ILE A 16 -44.27 -8.60 13.74
C ILE A 16 -43.34 -7.85 14.70
N ARG A 17 -42.28 -8.55 15.13
CA ARG A 17 -41.21 -7.95 15.92
C ARG A 17 -40.35 -7.05 15.02
N PRO A 18 -40.00 -5.83 15.48
CA PRO A 18 -39.12 -4.95 14.72
C PRO A 18 -37.79 -5.59 14.32
N GLU A 19 -37.20 -6.40 15.20
CA GLU A 19 -35.92 -7.08 14.99
C GLU A 19 -36.03 -8.18 13.92
N TYR A 20 -37.18 -8.87 13.86
CA TYR A 20 -37.47 -9.86 12.82
C TYR A 20 -37.61 -9.18 11.45
N LEU A 21 -38.34 -8.07 11.40
CA LEU A 21 -38.48 -7.27 10.19
C LEU A 21 -37.12 -6.72 9.71
N GLU A 22 -36.30 -6.21 10.64
CA GLU A 22 -34.96 -5.74 10.33
C GLU A 22 -34.09 -6.86 9.74
N ALA A 23 -34.05 -8.03 10.41
CA ALA A 23 -33.30 -9.18 9.94
C ALA A 23 -33.77 -9.65 8.55
N PHE A 24 -35.09 -9.66 8.29
CA PHE A 24 -35.64 -9.97 6.97
C PHE A 24 -35.20 -8.95 5.92
N LEU A 25 -35.33 -7.66 6.19
CA LEU A 25 -34.92 -6.60 5.25
C LEU A 25 -33.41 -6.64 4.95
N GLN A 26 -32.61 -7.16 5.87
CA GLN A 26 -31.19 -7.39 5.66
C GLN A 26 -30.89 -8.68 4.89
N SER A 27 -31.84 -9.61 4.73
CA SER A 27 -31.63 -10.84 3.96
C SER A 27 -31.40 -10.56 2.47
N GLU A 28 -30.68 -11.46 1.81
CA GLU A 28 -30.44 -11.38 0.36
C GLU A 28 -31.76 -11.42 -0.44
N THR A 29 -32.70 -12.27 -0.01
CA THR A 29 -34.04 -12.39 -0.61
C THR A 29 -34.78 -11.06 -0.62
N ALA A 30 -34.83 -10.37 0.52
CA ALA A 30 -35.50 -9.07 0.63
C ALA A 30 -34.78 -8.00 -0.20
N ARG A 31 -33.44 -7.97 -0.17
CA ARG A 31 -32.66 -6.99 -0.96
C ARG A 31 -32.87 -7.18 -2.46
N GLN A 32 -32.86 -8.40 -2.96
CA GLN A 32 -33.12 -8.67 -4.38
C GLN A 32 -34.54 -8.30 -4.79
N ALA A 33 -35.53 -8.57 -3.92
CA ALA A 33 -36.91 -8.15 -4.16
C ALA A 33 -37.01 -6.61 -4.20
N ILE A 34 -36.39 -5.91 -3.25
CA ILE A 34 -36.32 -4.45 -3.20
C ILE A 34 -35.62 -3.88 -4.44
N ASP A 35 -34.53 -4.48 -4.89
CA ASP A 35 -33.78 -4.04 -6.07
C ASP A 35 -34.61 -4.16 -7.35
N ARG A 36 -35.39 -5.24 -7.51
CA ARG A 36 -36.32 -5.41 -8.63
C ARG A 36 -37.47 -4.39 -8.62
N MET A 37 -37.81 -3.85 -7.46
CA MET A 37 -38.84 -2.82 -7.33
C MET A 37 -38.34 -1.41 -7.70
N LYS A 38 -37.01 -1.19 -7.71
CA LYS A 38 -36.42 0.12 -8.07
C LYS A 38 -36.70 0.46 -9.54
N THR A 39 -36.80 1.76 -9.83
CA THR A 39 -36.94 2.32 -11.17
C THR A 39 -35.83 3.31 -11.45
N GLY A 40 -35.41 3.45 -12.71
CA GLY A 40 -34.35 4.37 -13.15
C GLY A 40 -33.21 3.62 -13.83
N ILE A 41 -32.53 4.30 -14.76
CA ILE A 41 -31.50 3.68 -15.63
C ILE A 41 -30.08 3.94 -15.09
N SER A 42 -29.85 5.08 -14.42
CA SER A 42 -28.56 5.43 -13.81
C SER A 42 -28.58 5.26 -12.29
N ASP A 43 -27.42 5.00 -11.68
CA ASP A 43 -27.27 4.91 -10.21
C ASP A 43 -27.78 6.17 -9.48
N SER A 44 -27.63 7.34 -10.10
CA SER A 44 -28.14 8.62 -9.59
C SER A 44 -29.66 8.79 -9.75
N GLY A 45 -30.29 8.00 -10.60
CA GLY A 45 -31.72 8.03 -10.92
C GLY A 45 -32.51 6.84 -10.35
N LEU A 46 -31.86 5.90 -9.66
CA LEU A 46 -32.54 4.80 -8.97
C LEU A 46 -33.44 5.33 -7.87
N ASN A 47 -34.73 5.03 -7.97
CA ASN A 47 -35.74 5.43 -7.00
C ASN A 47 -36.65 4.25 -6.64
N LEU A 48 -37.11 4.22 -5.39
CA LEU A 48 -38.08 3.25 -4.90
C LEU A 48 -39.22 4.02 -4.24
N THR A 49 -40.42 3.93 -4.79
CA THR A 49 -41.60 4.64 -4.28
C THR A 49 -42.24 3.90 -3.11
N HIS A 50 -42.99 4.63 -2.28
CA HIS A 50 -43.69 4.04 -1.14
C HIS A 50 -44.66 2.93 -1.56
N ASP A 51 -45.40 3.15 -2.66
CA ASP A 51 -46.38 2.18 -3.15
C ASP A 51 -45.73 0.89 -3.65
N ARG A 52 -44.56 0.99 -4.27
CA ARG A 52 -43.78 -0.19 -4.68
C ARG A 52 -43.20 -0.91 -3.48
N PHE A 53 -42.63 -0.18 -2.53
CA PHE A 53 -42.10 -0.79 -1.30
C PHE A 53 -43.17 -1.54 -0.51
N ARG A 54 -44.41 -1.02 -0.47
CA ARG A 54 -45.56 -1.68 0.18
C ARG A 54 -45.91 -3.05 -0.42
N GLN A 55 -45.44 -3.36 -1.63
CA GLN A 55 -45.64 -4.66 -2.29
C GLN A 55 -44.59 -5.70 -1.85
N LEU A 56 -43.62 -5.32 -1.00
CA LEU A 56 -42.65 -6.27 -0.46
C LEU A 56 -43.36 -7.34 0.37
N VAL A 57 -43.24 -8.59 -0.07
CA VAL A 57 -43.75 -9.75 0.63
C VAL A 57 -42.81 -10.08 1.78
N ILE A 58 -43.35 -10.19 2.99
CA ILE A 58 -42.61 -10.51 4.21
C ILE A 58 -43.09 -11.88 4.71
N PRO A 59 -42.21 -12.86 4.93
CA PRO A 59 -42.58 -14.14 5.52
C PRO A 59 -43.01 -13.90 6.97
N LEU A 60 -44.26 -14.22 7.30
CA LEU A 60 -44.85 -13.93 8.61
C LEU A 60 -45.09 -15.23 9.37
N VAL A 61 -44.28 -15.46 10.41
CA VAL A 61 -44.45 -16.60 11.34
C VAL A 61 -45.03 -16.13 12.68
N PRO A 62 -45.56 -17.02 13.54
CA PRO A 62 -46.03 -16.65 14.88
C PRO A 62 -44.96 -15.92 15.70
N ILE A 63 -45.38 -15.02 16.60
CA ILE A 63 -44.46 -14.17 17.39
C ILE A 63 -43.41 -14.99 18.15
N ASP A 64 -43.78 -16.15 18.70
CA ASP A 64 -42.86 -17.02 19.42
C ASP A 64 -41.79 -17.61 18.50
N GLU A 65 -42.15 -17.92 17.25
CA GLU A 65 -41.21 -18.42 16.25
C GLU A 65 -40.31 -17.31 15.71
N GLN A 66 -40.84 -16.09 15.53
CA GLN A 66 -40.02 -14.91 15.22
C GLN A 66 -38.93 -14.71 16.27
N GLN A 67 -39.28 -14.84 17.56
CA GLN A 67 -38.33 -14.71 18.66
C GLN A 67 -37.26 -15.80 18.65
N ARG A 68 -37.62 -17.05 18.31
CA ARG A 68 -36.65 -18.15 18.17
C ARG A 68 -35.67 -17.90 17.02
N ILE A 69 -36.19 -17.47 15.86
CA ILE A 69 -35.38 -17.13 14.69
C ILE A 69 -34.40 -16.01 15.03
N ILE A 70 -34.88 -14.91 15.62
CA ILE A 70 -34.02 -13.79 16.06
C ILE A 70 -32.94 -14.28 17.02
N ALA A 71 -33.30 -15.03 18.06
CA ALA A 71 -32.34 -15.51 19.06
C ALA A 71 -31.23 -16.38 18.42
N GLN A 72 -31.56 -17.20 17.43
CA GLN A 72 -30.59 -18.00 16.71
C GLN A 72 -29.70 -17.15 15.79
N ILE A 73 -30.27 -16.18 15.06
CA ILE A 73 -29.52 -15.22 14.25
C ILE A 73 -28.53 -14.44 15.12
N GLU A 74 -29.01 -13.85 16.23
CA GLU A 74 -28.21 -13.07 17.16
C GLU A 74 -27.06 -13.89 17.77
N LYS A 75 -27.33 -15.14 18.15
CA LYS A 75 -26.31 -16.06 18.66
C LYS A 75 -25.19 -16.30 17.64
N GLN A 76 -25.54 -16.55 16.38
CA GLN A 76 -24.54 -16.76 15.33
C GLN A 76 -23.81 -15.46 14.97
N PHE A 77 -24.53 -14.35 14.89
CA PHE A 77 -23.96 -13.04 14.55
C PHE A 77 -22.99 -12.56 15.61
N THR A 78 -23.28 -12.78 16.89
CA THR A 78 -22.35 -12.48 17.99
C THR A 78 -21.01 -13.18 17.80
N ARG A 79 -21.03 -14.47 17.39
CA ARG A 79 -19.80 -15.23 17.12
C ARG A 79 -19.06 -14.70 15.89
N LEU A 80 -19.78 -14.36 14.82
CA LEU A 80 -19.20 -13.80 13.60
C LEU A 80 -18.57 -12.43 13.85
N ASP A 81 -19.26 -11.54 14.56
CA ASP A 81 -18.78 -10.20 14.86
C ASP A 81 -17.55 -10.26 15.77
N ALA A 82 -17.51 -11.17 16.75
CA ALA A 82 -16.32 -11.42 17.56
C ALA A 82 -15.13 -11.91 16.71
N GLY A 83 -15.38 -12.81 15.76
CA GLY A 83 -14.38 -13.30 14.80
C GLY A 83 -13.82 -12.18 13.91
N VAL A 84 -14.70 -11.41 13.28
CA VAL A 84 -14.32 -10.25 12.43
C VAL A 84 -13.57 -9.20 13.24
N ALA A 85 -13.97 -8.94 14.48
CA ALA A 85 -13.24 -8.03 15.37
C ALA A 85 -11.82 -8.55 15.66
N SER A 86 -11.65 -9.86 15.86
CA SER A 86 -10.33 -10.49 16.03
C SER A 86 -9.46 -10.34 14.78
N LEU A 87 -10.01 -10.64 13.61
CA LEU A 87 -9.34 -10.45 12.31
C LEU A 87 -8.87 -9.00 12.10
N LYS A 88 -9.72 -8.01 12.41
CA LYS A 88 -9.36 -6.58 12.34
C LYS A 88 -8.24 -6.19 13.31
N ARG A 89 -8.25 -6.74 14.54
CA ARG A 89 -7.15 -6.53 15.51
C ARG A 89 -5.83 -7.10 14.98
N MET A 90 -5.86 -8.31 14.40
CA MET A 90 -4.68 -8.91 13.78
C MET A 90 -4.17 -8.06 12.61
N GLN A 91 -5.04 -7.53 11.76
CA GLN A 91 -4.64 -6.63 10.67
C GLN A 91 -3.89 -5.40 11.19
N SER A 92 -4.34 -4.81 12.30
CA SER A 92 -3.64 -3.68 12.93
C SER A 92 -2.31 -4.10 13.55
N ALA A 93 -2.23 -5.30 14.13
CA ALA A 93 -0.99 -5.85 14.66
C ALA A 93 0.05 -6.08 13.56
N LEU A 94 -0.35 -6.62 12.41
CA LEU A 94 0.52 -6.82 11.25
C LEU A 94 1.07 -5.50 10.70
N LYS A 95 0.25 -4.45 10.64
CA LYS A 95 0.72 -3.10 10.26
C LYS A 95 1.83 -2.59 11.20
N ARG A 96 1.66 -2.76 12.52
CA ARG A 96 2.68 -2.39 13.50
C ARG A 96 3.94 -3.25 13.37
N TYR A 97 3.78 -4.56 13.15
CA TYR A 97 4.90 -5.46 12.97
C TYR A 97 5.71 -5.12 11.72
N ARG A 98 5.06 -4.83 10.58
CA ARG A 98 5.71 -4.33 9.36
C ARG A 98 6.56 -3.09 9.64
N ALA A 99 5.98 -2.09 10.33
CA ALA A 99 6.72 -0.88 10.70
C ALA A 99 7.93 -1.20 11.61
N SER A 100 7.78 -2.15 12.54
CA SER A 100 8.87 -2.61 13.41
C SER A 100 9.99 -3.31 12.65
N VAL A 101 9.67 -4.17 11.68
CA VAL A 101 10.66 -4.85 10.82
C VAL A 101 11.45 -3.81 10.02
N LEU A 102 10.76 -2.88 9.36
CA LEU A 102 11.40 -1.82 8.57
C LEU A 102 12.23 -0.87 9.45
N LYS A 103 11.78 -0.60 10.68
CA LYS A 103 12.56 0.17 11.66
C LYS A 103 13.83 -0.56 12.07
N ALA A 104 13.73 -1.86 12.41
CA ALA A 104 14.89 -2.67 12.78
C ALA A 104 15.91 -2.78 11.65
N ALA A 105 15.46 -2.83 10.39
CA ALA A 105 16.30 -2.82 9.19
C ALA A 105 17.15 -1.56 9.05
N CYS A 106 16.69 -0.41 9.56
CA CYS A 106 17.38 0.88 9.45
C CYS A 106 18.12 1.30 10.73
N GLU A 107 18.01 0.53 11.80
CA GLU A 107 18.65 0.79 13.10
C GLU A 107 19.68 -0.29 13.48
N GLY A 108 20.04 -1.17 12.53
CA GLY A 108 21.00 -2.26 12.73
C GLY A 108 20.56 -3.30 13.76
N ARG A 109 19.25 -3.54 13.90
CA ARG A 109 18.70 -4.52 14.86
C ARG A 109 18.02 -5.73 14.20
N LEU A 110 18.03 -5.81 12.87
CA LEU A 110 17.35 -6.89 12.16
C LEU A 110 18.24 -8.13 12.02
N VAL A 111 19.53 -7.94 11.78
CA VAL A 111 20.55 -8.97 11.58
C VAL A 111 21.83 -8.55 12.32
N PRO A 112 22.76 -9.48 12.61
CA PRO A 112 24.08 -9.11 13.12
C PRO A 112 24.79 -8.13 12.19
N THR A 113 25.36 -7.07 12.76
CA THR A 113 26.08 -6.05 12.00
C THR A 113 27.41 -6.59 11.48
N GLU A 114 27.98 -6.00 10.42
CA GLU A 114 29.34 -6.39 10.00
C GLU A 114 30.36 -6.17 11.12
N ALA A 115 30.22 -5.11 11.91
CA ALA A 115 31.13 -4.84 13.03
C ALA A 115 31.11 -5.99 14.05
N GLU A 116 29.93 -6.51 14.39
CA GLU A 116 29.77 -7.64 15.30
C GLU A 116 30.37 -8.94 14.74
N LEU A 117 30.22 -9.20 13.44
CA LEU A 117 30.77 -10.39 12.80
C LEU A 117 32.29 -10.31 12.69
N ALA A 118 32.80 -9.18 12.23
CA ALA A 118 34.23 -8.90 12.13
C ALA A 118 34.94 -9.00 13.48
N GLY A 119 34.31 -8.51 14.55
CA GLY A 119 34.82 -8.64 15.92
C GLY A 119 34.90 -10.09 16.40
N LYS A 120 33.95 -10.96 16.01
CA LYS A 120 33.97 -12.39 16.36
C LYS A 120 35.02 -13.16 15.57
N GLU A 121 35.21 -12.81 14.31
CA GLU A 121 36.13 -13.49 13.38
C GLU A 121 37.54 -12.87 13.37
N ASN A 122 37.74 -11.78 14.12
CA ASN A 122 38.97 -10.98 14.16
C ASN A 122 39.47 -10.59 12.75
N CYS A 123 38.55 -10.18 11.87
CA CYS A 123 38.83 -9.84 10.48
C CYS A 123 38.47 -8.37 10.19
N SER A 124 39.07 -7.80 9.14
CA SER A 124 38.72 -6.46 8.66
C SER A 124 37.50 -6.49 7.74
N TYR A 125 36.69 -5.43 7.73
CA TYR A 125 35.54 -5.29 6.84
C TYR A 125 35.48 -3.89 6.21
N GLU A 126 34.76 -3.76 5.07
CA GLU A 126 34.45 -2.47 4.47
C GLU A 126 33.34 -1.78 5.29
N SER A 127 33.64 -0.67 5.96
CA SER A 127 32.64 0.11 6.67
C SER A 127 31.69 0.84 5.70
N GLY A 128 30.55 1.30 6.21
CA GLY A 128 29.62 2.16 5.48
C GLY A 128 30.26 3.46 4.99
N ASP A 129 31.20 4.04 5.76
CA ASP A 129 31.97 5.20 5.30
C ASP A 129 32.90 4.85 4.15
N ALA A 130 33.66 3.75 4.25
CA ALA A 130 34.51 3.25 3.17
C ALA A 130 33.70 2.96 1.90
N LEU A 131 32.54 2.32 2.05
CA LEU A 131 31.57 2.09 0.97
C LEU A 131 31.11 3.41 0.35
N LEU A 132 30.76 4.42 1.17
CA LEU A 132 30.34 5.73 0.69
C LEU A 132 31.46 6.41 -0.11
N GLN A 133 32.70 6.40 0.38
CA GLN A 133 33.84 6.96 -0.34
C GLN A 133 34.07 6.24 -1.67
N ARG A 134 33.96 4.92 -1.70
CA ARG A 134 34.04 4.14 -2.95
C ARG A 134 32.95 4.52 -3.93
N ILE A 135 31.69 4.65 -3.48
CA ILE A 135 30.57 5.09 -4.31
C ILE A 135 30.83 6.49 -4.89
N LEU A 136 31.31 7.43 -4.06
CA LEU A 136 31.60 8.81 -4.51
C LEU A 136 32.76 8.86 -5.51
N LYS A 137 33.78 8.02 -5.32
CA LYS A 137 34.89 7.85 -6.26
C LYS A 137 34.38 7.30 -7.61
N GLU A 138 33.64 6.19 -7.59
CA GLU A 138 33.06 5.61 -8.80
C GLU A 138 32.15 6.59 -9.54
N ARG A 139 31.35 7.38 -8.78
CA ARG A 139 30.48 8.41 -9.34
C ARG A 139 31.27 9.48 -10.09
N ARG A 140 32.39 9.93 -9.51
CA ARG A 140 33.26 10.95 -10.12
C ARG A 140 33.97 10.40 -11.36
N GLU A 141 34.46 9.16 -11.29
CA GLU A 141 35.13 8.47 -12.41
C GLU A 141 34.19 8.21 -13.59
N LYS A 142 32.94 7.85 -13.31
CA LYS A 142 31.91 7.59 -14.33
C LYS A 142 31.20 8.87 -14.82
N TRP A 143 31.64 10.06 -14.39
CA TRP A 143 31.05 11.32 -14.84
C TRP A 143 31.39 11.58 -16.31
N ASN A 144 30.35 11.54 -17.16
CA ASN A 144 30.43 11.84 -18.59
C ASN A 144 29.61 13.09 -18.98
N GLY A 145 29.18 13.88 -18.00
CA GLY A 145 28.36 15.06 -18.23
C GLY A 145 29.14 16.26 -18.73
N LYS A 146 28.43 17.25 -19.28
CA LYS A 146 29.03 18.50 -19.75
C LYS A 146 29.42 19.38 -18.55
N GLY A 147 30.66 19.86 -18.54
CA GLY A 147 31.16 20.82 -17.54
C GLY A 147 31.78 20.17 -16.30
N LYS A 148 32.04 21.01 -15.28
CA LYS A 148 32.71 20.60 -14.04
C LYS A 148 31.81 19.68 -13.21
N TYR A 149 32.39 18.59 -12.71
CA TYR A 149 31.71 17.68 -11.80
C TYR A 149 31.22 18.43 -10.55
N LYS A 150 29.93 18.27 -10.22
CA LYS A 150 29.31 18.84 -9.03
C LYS A 150 29.19 17.76 -7.96
N GLU A 151 29.71 18.04 -6.77
CA GLU A 151 29.57 17.14 -5.64
C GLU A 151 28.09 16.96 -5.25
N PRO A 152 27.66 15.71 -4.93
CA PRO A 152 26.31 15.43 -4.49
C PRO A 152 26.03 16.11 -3.15
N VAL A 153 24.77 16.50 -2.93
CA VAL A 153 24.34 17.13 -1.67
C VAL A 153 24.56 16.16 -0.51
N LYS A 154 25.01 16.67 0.64
CA LYS A 154 25.04 15.91 1.89
C LYS A 154 23.69 16.05 2.60
N SER A 155 23.26 15.02 3.32
CA SER A 155 22.10 15.12 4.20
C SER A 155 22.47 15.89 5.47
N ASN A 156 21.50 16.61 6.05
CA ASN A 156 21.67 17.14 7.41
C ASN A 156 21.40 15.99 8.39
N THR A 157 22.41 15.65 9.19
CA THR A 157 22.37 14.51 10.13
C THR A 157 22.16 14.95 11.58
N ALA A 158 22.05 16.25 11.87
CA ALA A 158 21.99 16.76 13.24
C ALA A 158 20.80 16.21 14.06
N ASP A 159 19.64 16.07 13.42
CA ASP A 159 18.40 15.56 14.06
C ASP A 159 18.17 14.06 13.82
N LEU A 160 19.18 13.35 13.28
CA LEU A 160 19.07 11.92 12.98
C LEU A 160 19.59 11.08 14.14
N PRO A 161 19.02 9.87 14.36
CA PRO A 161 19.47 8.99 15.42
C PRO A 161 20.92 8.55 15.19
N ARG A 162 21.58 8.14 16.28
CA ARG A 162 22.88 7.47 16.22
C ARG A 162 22.75 6.16 15.45
N LEU A 163 23.75 5.89 14.61
CA LEU A 163 23.85 4.65 13.86
C LEU A 163 24.70 3.62 14.62
N PRO A 164 24.52 2.33 14.31
CA PRO A 164 25.43 1.27 14.75
C PRO A 164 26.87 1.54 14.31
N GLU A 165 27.81 0.86 14.96
CA GLU A 165 29.20 0.84 14.51
C GLU A 165 29.30 0.31 13.07
N GLY A 166 30.22 0.88 12.30
CA GLY A 166 30.44 0.51 10.90
C GLY A 166 29.41 1.07 9.94
N TRP A 167 28.34 1.74 10.39
CA TRP A 167 27.37 2.41 9.51
C TRP A 167 27.71 3.89 9.33
N THR A 168 27.26 4.50 8.23
CA THR A 168 27.34 5.95 8.03
C THR A 168 26.02 6.53 7.50
N TRP A 169 25.84 7.85 7.64
CA TRP A 169 24.75 8.56 6.99
C TRP A 169 25.18 8.99 5.59
N ALA A 170 24.36 8.65 4.58
CA ALA A 170 24.53 9.14 3.23
C ALA A 170 23.25 9.85 2.77
N SER A 171 23.36 10.82 1.86
CA SER A 171 22.18 11.35 1.18
C SER A 171 21.73 10.42 0.05
N ALA A 172 20.45 10.49 -0.34
CA ALA A 172 19.97 9.79 -1.52
C ALA A 172 20.76 10.16 -2.79
N GLU A 173 21.20 11.42 -2.93
CA GLU A 173 22.02 11.85 -4.08
C GLU A 173 23.43 11.26 -4.06
N GLN A 174 24.02 11.03 -2.88
CA GLN A 174 25.34 10.42 -2.76
C GLN A 174 25.34 8.96 -3.23
N ILE A 175 24.28 8.21 -2.95
CA ILE A 175 24.20 6.76 -3.23
C ILE A 175 23.54 6.39 -4.57
N THR A 176 23.06 7.38 -5.33
CA THR A 176 22.39 7.17 -6.62
C THR A 176 23.07 7.94 -7.71
N ARG A 177 23.28 7.36 -8.91
CA ARG A 177 23.87 8.08 -10.06
C ARG A 177 22.94 9.17 -10.57
N MET A 178 21.64 8.96 -10.46
CA MET A 178 20.60 9.87 -10.93
C MET A 178 19.38 9.76 -10.03
N ILE A 179 18.77 10.91 -9.73
CA ILE A 179 17.42 11.02 -9.21
C ILE A 179 16.68 11.91 -10.21
N THR A 180 15.58 11.44 -10.78
CA THR A 180 14.74 12.20 -11.72
C THR A 180 13.29 11.79 -11.53
N ASP A 181 12.35 12.51 -12.11
CA ASP A 181 10.95 12.11 -12.24
C ASP A 181 10.65 11.51 -13.61
N GLY A 182 9.48 10.86 -13.72
CA GLY A 182 8.90 10.38 -14.97
C GLY A 182 8.55 11.52 -15.94
N GLU A 183 7.87 11.19 -17.04
CA GLU A 183 7.54 12.12 -18.11
C GLU A 183 6.62 13.26 -17.62
N HIS A 184 6.97 14.49 -17.98
CA HIS A 184 6.26 15.72 -17.60
C HIS A 184 5.16 16.05 -18.59
N ILE A 185 5.38 15.72 -19.86
CA ILE A 185 4.39 15.89 -20.93
C ILE A 185 3.38 14.75 -20.80
N THR A 186 2.08 15.05 -20.85
CA THR A 186 1.05 14.00 -20.80
C THR A 186 1.26 13.01 -21.95
N PRO A 187 1.57 11.73 -21.68
CA PRO A 187 1.86 10.79 -22.75
C PRO A 187 0.62 10.44 -23.57
N GLN A 188 0.80 10.16 -24.86
CA GLN A 188 -0.26 9.62 -25.70
C GLN A 188 -0.60 8.20 -25.25
N ARG A 189 -1.83 7.99 -24.80
CA ARG A 189 -2.29 6.68 -24.31
C ARG A 189 -2.80 5.79 -25.43
N SER A 190 -2.77 4.48 -25.17
CA SER A 190 -3.34 3.44 -26.01
C SER A 190 -4.09 2.41 -25.15
N GLU A 191 -4.91 1.57 -25.77
CA GLU A 191 -5.60 0.46 -25.07
C GLU A 191 -4.66 -0.69 -24.72
N SER A 192 -3.53 -0.81 -25.44
CA SER A 192 -2.50 -1.83 -25.22
C SER A 192 -1.12 -1.30 -25.62
N GLY A 193 -0.05 -1.98 -25.21
CA GLY A 193 1.32 -1.60 -25.54
C GLY A 193 2.24 -1.63 -24.32
N ILE A 194 3.10 -0.63 -24.18
CA ILE A 194 4.03 -0.50 -23.07
C ILE A 194 3.31 0.08 -21.86
N LEU A 195 3.56 -0.48 -20.67
CA LEU A 195 2.95 -0.04 -19.42
C LEU A 195 3.35 1.40 -19.09
N LEU A 196 2.37 2.21 -18.71
CA LEU A 196 2.55 3.57 -18.20
C LEU A 196 2.15 3.61 -16.73
N LEU A 197 3.13 3.61 -15.84
CA LEU A 197 2.88 3.62 -14.40
C LEU A 197 2.82 5.05 -13.85
N SER A 198 1.96 5.23 -12.87
CA SER A 198 1.83 6.46 -12.08
C SER A 198 1.95 6.16 -10.60
N ALA A 199 1.83 7.17 -9.74
CA ALA A 199 1.81 7.01 -8.29
C ALA A 199 0.81 5.97 -7.79
N ARG A 200 -0.29 5.70 -8.52
CA ARG A 200 -1.28 4.66 -8.17
C ARG A 200 -0.72 3.24 -8.26
N ASN A 201 0.26 3.04 -9.13
CA ASN A 201 0.88 1.74 -9.40
C ASN A 201 2.06 1.44 -8.48
N ILE A 202 2.57 2.45 -7.75
CA ILE A 202 3.67 2.26 -6.80
C ILE A 202 3.08 1.96 -5.42
N LEU A 203 3.20 0.70 -5.00
CA LEU A 203 2.81 0.23 -3.67
C LEU A 203 4.04 -0.15 -2.85
N ASP A 204 3.90 -0.23 -1.53
CA ASP A 204 5.00 -0.38 -0.57
C ASP A 204 5.75 -1.73 -0.69
N GLY A 205 6.65 -1.83 -1.66
CA GLY A 205 7.45 -3.01 -1.99
C GLY A 205 7.07 -3.69 -3.30
N ARG A 206 6.01 -3.26 -4.00
CA ARG A 206 5.53 -3.91 -5.23
C ARG A 206 4.87 -2.95 -6.22
N LEU A 207 4.80 -3.38 -7.47
CA LEU A 207 4.06 -2.67 -8.51
C LEU A 207 2.64 -3.25 -8.63
N ALA A 208 1.63 -2.37 -8.67
CA ALA A 208 0.26 -2.75 -8.99
C ALA A 208 0.03 -2.63 -10.49
N LEU A 209 -0.10 -3.78 -11.16
CA LEU A 209 -0.22 -3.88 -12.62
C LEU A 209 -1.63 -4.29 -13.09
N ALA A 210 -2.57 -4.50 -12.16
CA ALA A 210 -3.95 -4.90 -12.50
C ALA A 210 -4.78 -3.74 -13.09
N ASP A 211 -4.47 -2.50 -12.71
CA ASP A 211 -5.11 -1.28 -13.22
C ASP A 211 -3.99 -0.31 -13.68
N VAL A 212 -3.71 -0.34 -14.99
CA VAL A 212 -2.55 0.32 -15.59
C VAL A 212 -2.91 0.91 -16.95
N ASP A 213 -2.31 2.07 -17.25
CA ASP A 213 -2.44 2.69 -18.57
C ASP A 213 -1.39 2.12 -19.53
N TYR A 214 -1.62 2.23 -20.83
CA TYR A 214 -0.64 1.85 -21.86
C TYR A 214 -0.27 3.03 -22.75
N VAL A 215 0.92 2.96 -23.33
CA VAL A 215 1.38 3.84 -24.40
C VAL A 215 1.85 3.00 -25.60
N PRO A 216 1.72 3.51 -26.85
CA PRO A 216 2.29 2.85 -28.01
C PRO A 216 3.82 2.85 -27.96
N GLN A 217 4.45 1.95 -28.72
CA GLN A 217 5.92 1.83 -28.78
C GLN A 217 6.60 3.16 -29.15
N SER A 218 6.04 3.90 -30.11
CA SER A 218 6.58 5.19 -30.55
C SER A 218 6.64 6.24 -29.43
N GLU A 219 5.65 6.25 -28.54
CA GLU A 219 5.61 7.16 -27.40
C GLU A 219 6.58 6.71 -26.31
N TYR A 220 6.71 5.40 -26.09
CA TYR A 220 7.76 4.86 -25.23
C TYR A 220 9.16 5.25 -25.73
N ASP A 221 9.45 5.05 -27.02
CA ASP A 221 10.76 5.38 -27.60
C ASP A 221 11.08 6.88 -27.46
N ARG A 222 10.08 7.75 -27.56
CA ARG A 222 10.22 9.19 -27.31
C ARG A 222 10.62 9.46 -25.86
N ILE A 223 9.95 8.84 -24.89
CA ILE A 223 10.23 9.04 -23.45
C ILE A 223 11.58 8.40 -23.06
N ALA A 224 11.88 7.23 -23.61
CA ALA A 224 13.09 6.46 -23.37
C ALA A 224 14.38 7.21 -23.75
N LYS A 225 14.32 8.15 -24.71
CA LYS A 225 15.44 9.06 -25.02
C LYS A 225 15.92 9.86 -23.80
N ARG A 226 15.02 10.18 -22.86
CA ARG A 226 15.35 10.89 -21.62
C ARG A 226 15.62 9.93 -20.47
N LEU A 227 14.79 8.90 -20.33
CA LEU A 227 14.80 8.03 -19.15
C LEU A 227 14.37 6.62 -19.52
N VAL A 228 15.33 5.69 -19.44
CA VAL A 228 15.07 4.24 -19.45
C VAL A 228 15.07 3.75 -18.01
N ILE A 229 14.04 2.99 -17.63
CA ILE A 229 13.98 2.33 -16.34
C ILE A 229 14.75 1.02 -16.43
N GLU A 230 15.67 0.81 -15.51
CA GLU A 230 16.53 -0.37 -15.45
C GLU A 230 16.13 -1.23 -14.24
N PRO A 231 16.32 -2.56 -14.31
CA PRO A 231 16.14 -3.41 -13.15
C PRO A 231 16.98 -2.93 -11.96
N GLY A 232 16.38 -2.91 -10.77
CA GLY A 232 17.03 -2.39 -9.56
C GLY A 232 16.89 -0.89 -9.34
N ASP A 233 16.35 -0.13 -10.30
CA ASP A 233 15.93 1.25 -10.07
C ASP A 233 14.87 1.30 -8.96
N VAL A 234 14.94 2.33 -8.12
CA VAL A 234 14.00 2.54 -7.03
C VAL A 234 12.98 3.60 -7.44
N LEU A 235 11.72 3.20 -7.45
CA LEU A 235 10.59 4.06 -7.73
C LEU A 235 10.06 4.65 -6.43
N LEU A 236 9.73 5.94 -6.44
CA LEU A 236 9.18 6.67 -5.30
C LEU A 236 7.99 7.51 -5.76
N SER A 237 6.81 7.29 -5.16
CA SER A 237 5.66 8.16 -5.40
C SER A 237 5.93 9.57 -4.87
N CYS A 238 5.77 10.55 -5.76
CA CYS A 238 6.06 11.96 -5.47
C CYS A 238 4.82 12.84 -5.42
N SER A 239 3.67 12.33 -5.84
CA SER A 239 2.40 13.07 -5.88
C SER A 239 1.22 12.21 -5.40
N GLY A 240 0.35 12.78 -4.57
CA GLY A 240 -0.77 12.06 -3.97
C GLY A 240 -0.32 11.15 -2.82
N SER A 241 -0.11 9.86 -3.09
CA SER A 241 0.37 8.87 -2.08
C SER A 241 1.89 8.95 -1.87
N VAL A 242 2.37 10.15 -1.56
CA VAL A 242 3.81 10.44 -1.51
C VAL A 242 4.54 9.56 -0.51
N GLY A 243 5.67 8.98 -0.92
CA GLY A 243 6.54 8.18 -0.06
C GLY A 243 6.43 6.68 -0.27
N ARG A 244 5.44 6.19 -1.04
CA ARG A 244 5.39 4.77 -1.45
C ARG A 244 6.56 4.45 -2.36
N SER A 245 7.19 3.29 -2.15
CA SER A 245 8.35 2.89 -2.92
C SER A 245 8.29 1.43 -3.33
N ALA A 246 8.80 1.14 -4.52
CA ALA A 246 9.02 -0.20 -5.06
C ALA A 246 10.33 -0.23 -5.87
N VAL A 247 10.83 -1.42 -6.15
CA VAL A 247 11.98 -1.63 -7.03
C VAL A 247 11.48 -2.05 -8.40
N ALA A 248 12.08 -1.52 -9.47
CA ALA A 248 11.85 -1.97 -10.83
C ALA A 248 12.29 -3.45 -10.95
N PRO A 249 11.38 -4.37 -11.31
CA PRO A 249 11.69 -5.78 -11.39
C PRO A 249 12.51 -6.10 -12.63
N ASP A 250 13.11 -7.29 -12.65
CA ASP A 250 13.73 -7.84 -13.84
C ASP A 250 12.69 -8.08 -14.94
N ALA A 251 13.11 -7.94 -16.20
CA ALA A 251 12.32 -8.27 -17.39
C ALA A 251 10.96 -7.56 -17.57
N LEU A 252 10.71 -6.43 -16.89
CA LEU A 252 9.50 -5.62 -17.10
C LEU A 252 9.85 -4.31 -17.82
N VAL A 253 9.24 -4.09 -18.99
CA VAL A 253 9.36 -2.83 -19.74
C VAL A 253 8.18 -1.93 -19.42
N PHE A 254 8.46 -0.73 -18.95
CA PHE A 254 7.46 0.27 -18.62
C PHE A 254 8.06 1.68 -18.63
N THR A 255 7.19 2.68 -18.68
CA THR A 255 7.54 4.08 -18.48
C THR A 255 6.69 4.71 -17.39
N LEU A 256 7.04 5.92 -16.99
CA LEU A 256 6.49 6.59 -15.82
C LEU A 256 5.99 7.99 -16.18
N VAL A 257 4.93 8.43 -15.53
CA VAL A 257 4.55 9.86 -15.49
C VAL A 257 5.25 10.58 -14.34
N ARG A 258 5.24 11.92 -14.37
CA ARG A 258 5.84 12.83 -13.36
C ARG A 258 5.50 12.54 -11.89
N SER A 259 4.42 11.81 -11.63
CA SER A 259 3.99 11.48 -10.26
C SER A 259 4.91 10.46 -9.55
N VAL A 260 5.90 9.90 -10.26
CA VAL A 260 6.88 8.95 -9.75
C VAL A 260 8.30 9.47 -9.99
N ALA A 261 9.12 9.50 -8.95
CA ALA A 261 10.56 9.66 -9.06
C ALA A 261 11.26 8.30 -9.21
N VAL A 262 12.37 8.34 -9.95
CA VAL A 262 13.30 7.24 -10.19
C VAL A 262 14.62 7.61 -9.55
N LEU A 263 15.05 6.77 -8.62
CA LEU A 263 16.35 6.81 -8.00
C LEU A 263 17.15 5.64 -8.58
N LYS A 264 18.30 5.91 -9.20
CA LYS A 264 19.15 4.90 -9.81
C LYS A 264 20.37 4.63 -8.93
N PRO A 265 20.38 3.59 -8.07
CA PRO A 265 21.49 3.33 -7.16
C PRO A 265 22.79 2.99 -7.93
N LEU A 266 23.95 3.37 -7.38
CA LEU A 266 25.25 3.09 -8.01
C LEU A 266 25.76 1.65 -7.79
N GLN A 267 25.23 0.97 -6.78
CA GLN A 267 25.55 -0.41 -6.43
C GLN A 267 24.27 -1.24 -6.39
N GLN A 268 24.38 -2.55 -6.21
CA GLN A 268 23.24 -3.45 -6.04
C GLN A 268 22.56 -3.29 -4.66
N MET A 269 22.01 -2.09 -4.41
CA MET A 269 21.37 -1.70 -3.15
C MET A 269 19.92 -1.22 -3.34
N GLY A 270 19.34 -1.37 -4.53
CA GLY A 270 17.97 -0.90 -4.81
C GLY A 270 16.93 -1.46 -3.84
N LYS A 271 17.01 -2.76 -3.53
CA LYS A 271 16.13 -3.41 -2.54
C LYS A 271 16.32 -2.81 -1.13
N TYR A 272 17.56 -2.62 -0.69
CA TYR A 272 17.86 -1.99 0.59
C TYR A 272 17.36 -0.54 0.64
N LEU A 273 17.61 0.26 -0.41
CA LEU A 273 17.13 1.64 -0.50
C LEU A 273 15.60 1.71 -0.47
N SER A 274 14.90 0.81 -1.16
CA SER A 274 13.44 0.74 -1.10
C SER A 274 12.92 0.34 0.28
N LEU A 275 13.58 -0.60 0.98
CA LEU A 275 13.30 -0.90 2.40
C LEU A 275 13.50 0.34 3.27
N ALA A 276 14.62 1.04 3.11
CA ALA A 276 14.95 2.21 3.88
C ALA A 276 13.96 3.35 3.66
N LEU A 277 13.54 3.61 2.41
CA LEU A 277 12.53 4.62 2.08
C LEU A 277 11.18 4.33 2.75
N ARG A 278 10.79 3.06 2.89
CA ARG A 278 9.55 2.65 3.56
C ARG A 278 9.64 2.62 5.09
N SER A 279 10.84 2.74 5.66
CA SER A 279 11.02 2.77 7.11
C SER A 279 10.35 3.98 7.75
N PRO A 280 9.89 3.88 9.01
CA PRO A 280 9.35 5.03 9.74
C PRO A 280 10.30 6.24 9.76
N LEU A 281 11.61 5.98 9.81
CA LEU A 281 12.66 6.98 9.82
C LEU A 281 12.66 7.85 8.56
N LEU A 282 12.67 7.23 7.37
CA LEU A 282 12.63 7.99 6.11
C LEU A 282 11.24 8.53 5.82
N GLN A 283 10.17 7.80 6.17
CA GLN A 283 8.81 8.32 6.01
C GLN A 283 8.60 9.61 6.81
N GLN A 284 9.18 9.72 8.01
CA GLN A 284 9.17 10.96 8.79
C GLN A 284 9.95 12.08 8.08
N GLN A 285 11.13 11.79 7.53
CA GLN A 285 11.90 12.78 6.75
C GLN A 285 11.14 13.25 5.50
N ILE A 286 10.53 12.34 4.76
CA ILE A 286 9.69 12.65 3.59
C ILE A 286 8.52 13.51 4.05
N SER A 287 7.81 13.14 5.12
CA SER A 287 6.67 13.89 5.64
C SER A 287 7.02 15.34 6.00
N ARG A 288 8.18 15.58 6.64
CA ARG A 288 8.66 16.93 6.97
C ARG A 288 9.06 17.76 5.75
N LYS A 289 9.40 17.10 4.63
CA LYS A 289 9.86 17.74 3.39
C LYS A 289 8.77 17.86 2.32
N LYS A 290 7.60 17.26 2.52
CA LYS A 290 6.44 17.37 1.61
C LYS A 290 5.89 18.78 1.66
N THR A 291 5.44 19.26 0.50
CA THR A 291 4.62 20.47 0.38
C THR A 291 3.16 20.03 0.29
N GLN A 292 2.29 20.60 1.13
CA GLN A 292 0.85 20.38 1.10
C GLN A 292 0.15 21.70 0.81
N THR A 293 -0.13 21.96 -0.47
CA THR A 293 -1.08 22.99 -0.89
C THR A 293 -2.43 22.32 -1.19
N ALA A 294 -2.68 21.88 -2.42
CA ALA A 294 -3.88 21.12 -2.79
C ALA A 294 -3.64 19.60 -2.87
N GLN A 295 -2.44 19.20 -3.28
CA GLN A 295 -2.01 17.80 -3.35
C GLN A 295 -0.64 17.68 -2.67
N ALA A 296 -0.47 16.66 -1.85
CA ALA A 296 0.82 16.38 -1.24
C ALA A 296 1.84 16.05 -2.34
N ASN A 297 2.97 16.77 -2.33
CA ASN A 297 4.06 16.57 -3.28
C ASN A 297 5.43 16.60 -2.58
N ILE A 298 6.41 15.87 -3.13
CA ILE A 298 7.82 16.03 -2.78
C ILE A 298 8.65 16.24 -4.05
N PHE A 299 9.40 17.33 -4.09
CA PHE A 299 10.22 17.68 -5.25
C PHE A 299 11.58 16.98 -5.21
N GLN A 300 12.16 16.73 -6.39
CA GLN A 300 13.45 16.08 -6.59
C GLN A 300 14.57 16.65 -5.69
N GLY A 301 14.63 17.98 -5.55
CA GLY A 301 15.61 18.65 -4.68
C GLY A 301 15.52 18.22 -3.22
N LYS A 302 14.32 17.93 -2.71
CA LYS A 302 14.13 17.43 -1.34
C LYS A 302 14.45 15.95 -1.23
N ILE A 303 14.10 15.14 -2.24
CA ILE A 303 14.42 13.70 -2.30
C ILE A 303 15.94 13.50 -2.22
N LYS A 304 16.71 14.29 -2.97
CA LYS A 304 18.20 14.27 -2.96
C LYS A 304 18.80 14.40 -1.55
N THR A 305 18.14 15.14 -0.67
CA THR A 305 18.63 15.44 0.70
C THR A 305 18.21 14.41 1.76
N LEU A 306 17.43 13.39 1.41
CA LEU A 306 17.00 12.37 2.37
C LEU A 306 18.23 11.65 2.94
N GLY A 307 18.34 11.58 4.26
CA GLY A 307 19.38 10.84 4.96
C GLY A 307 19.03 9.36 5.02
N VAL A 308 19.84 8.54 4.38
CA VAL A 308 19.73 7.09 4.31
C VAL A 308 20.84 6.48 5.17
N PRO A 309 20.51 5.58 6.12
CA PRO A 309 21.54 4.86 6.85
C PRO A 309 22.21 3.88 5.89
N LEU A 310 23.53 3.89 5.84
CA LEU A 310 24.33 3.11 4.90
C LEU A 310 25.22 2.11 5.68
N PRO A 311 24.75 0.86 5.86
CA PRO A 311 25.59 -0.25 6.30
C PRO A 311 26.56 -0.67 5.19
N PRO A 312 27.55 -1.51 5.52
CA PRO A 312 28.31 -2.27 4.53
C PRO A 312 27.42 -3.07 3.58
N LEU A 313 27.92 -3.33 2.36
CA LEU A 313 27.11 -3.96 1.31
C LEU A 313 26.71 -5.41 1.63
N ALA A 314 27.57 -6.17 2.34
CA ALA A 314 27.26 -7.53 2.78
C ALA A 314 26.08 -7.55 3.77
N GLU A 315 26.09 -6.64 4.74
CA GLU A 315 25.00 -6.47 5.71
C GLU A 315 23.71 -5.99 5.05
N GLN A 316 23.77 -5.07 4.08
CA GLN A 316 22.59 -4.68 3.29
C GLN A 316 21.89 -5.89 2.64
N ARG A 317 22.66 -6.84 2.10
CA ARG A 317 22.10 -8.08 1.51
C ARG A 317 21.41 -8.93 2.57
N ARG A 318 22.03 -9.14 3.73
CA ARG A 318 21.43 -9.90 4.84
C ARG A 318 20.15 -9.23 5.37
N ILE A 319 20.16 -7.90 5.50
CA ILE A 319 18.98 -7.10 5.89
C ILE A 319 17.85 -7.34 4.88
N VAL A 320 18.13 -7.23 3.57
CA VAL A 320 17.14 -7.45 2.52
C VAL A 320 16.56 -8.86 2.62
N THR A 321 17.41 -9.89 2.72
CA THR A 321 16.97 -11.28 2.81
C THR A 321 16.06 -11.53 4.01
N ASP A 322 16.43 -11.07 5.21
CA ASP A 322 15.61 -11.30 6.41
C ASP A 322 14.33 -10.44 6.41
N ALA A 323 14.41 -9.19 5.92
CA ALA A 323 13.25 -8.33 5.78
C ALA A 323 12.24 -8.93 4.78
N ASP A 324 12.68 -9.35 3.60
CA ASP A 324 11.83 -9.96 2.58
C ASP A 324 11.13 -11.21 3.12
N ARG A 325 11.87 -12.08 3.85
CA ARG A 325 11.30 -13.27 4.51
C ARG A 325 10.21 -12.93 5.51
N ARG A 326 10.39 -11.88 6.33
CA ARG A 326 9.36 -11.48 7.32
C ARG A 326 8.19 -10.77 6.66
N LEU A 327 8.45 -9.93 5.66
CA LEU A 327 7.43 -9.16 4.96
C LEU A 327 6.53 -10.07 4.10
N SER A 328 7.07 -11.13 3.49
CA SER A 328 6.27 -12.10 2.73
C SER A 328 5.25 -12.82 3.61
N VAL A 329 5.65 -13.23 4.82
CA VAL A 329 4.72 -13.83 5.81
C VAL A 329 3.63 -12.84 6.20
N ILE A 330 3.95 -11.56 6.37
CA ILE A 330 2.94 -10.53 6.66
C ILE A 330 1.95 -10.40 5.50
N GLU A 331 2.43 -10.38 4.27
CA GLU A 331 1.58 -10.26 3.07
C GLU A 331 0.66 -11.47 2.91
N GLU A 332 1.15 -12.68 3.16
CA GLU A 332 0.35 -13.90 3.18
C GLU A 332 -0.76 -13.82 4.23
N LEU A 333 -0.42 -13.46 5.48
CA LEU A 333 -1.40 -13.32 6.56
C LEU A 333 -2.43 -12.22 6.27
N GLU A 334 -2.03 -11.10 5.67
CA GLU A 334 -2.96 -10.04 5.27
C GLU A 334 -3.95 -10.54 4.20
N SER A 335 -3.48 -11.36 3.26
CA SER A 335 -4.33 -12.01 2.25
C SER A 335 -5.33 -12.98 2.88
N THR A 336 -4.87 -13.84 3.80
CA THR A 336 -5.72 -14.77 4.54
C THR A 336 -6.78 -14.02 5.36
N ILE A 337 -6.39 -12.98 6.10
CA ILE A 337 -7.32 -12.16 6.89
C ILE A 337 -8.38 -11.53 5.99
N SER A 338 -7.99 -10.96 4.84
CA SER A 338 -8.93 -10.38 3.88
C SER A 338 -9.96 -11.42 3.40
N THR A 339 -9.49 -12.63 3.10
CA THR A 339 -10.34 -13.74 2.64
C THR A 339 -11.31 -14.19 3.72
N GLU A 340 -10.85 -14.33 4.97
CA GLU A 340 -11.69 -14.75 6.09
C GLU A 340 -12.73 -13.69 6.47
N VAL A 341 -12.40 -12.40 6.36
CA VAL A 341 -13.39 -11.32 6.52
C VAL A 341 -14.48 -11.41 5.45
N GLN A 342 -14.10 -11.65 4.19
CA GLN A 342 -15.09 -11.85 3.12
C GLN A 342 -15.95 -13.09 3.36
N ARG A 343 -15.34 -14.20 3.82
CA ARG A 343 -16.05 -15.43 4.16
C ARG A 343 -17.06 -15.22 5.29
N ALA A 344 -16.67 -14.51 6.35
CA ALA A 344 -17.57 -14.16 7.45
C ALA A 344 -18.76 -13.33 6.97
N ASN A 345 -18.53 -12.37 6.07
CA ASN A 345 -19.61 -11.57 5.47
C ASN A 345 -20.57 -12.43 4.63
N ARG A 346 -20.06 -13.39 3.84
CA ARG A 346 -20.90 -14.33 3.08
C ARG A 346 -21.70 -15.24 3.99
N LEU A 347 -21.09 -15.77 5.05
CA LEU A 347 -21.77 -16.62 6.03
C LEU A 347 -22.90 -15.86 6.74
N ARG A 348 -22.69 -14.58 7.05
CA ARG A 348 -23.75 -13.70 7.58
C ARG A 348 -24.96 -13.63 6.64
N GLN A 349 -24.73 -13.51 5.34
CA GLN A 349 -25.82 -13.51 4.35
C GLN A 349 -26.51 -14.87 4.25
N SER A 350 -25.73 -15.96 4.24
CA SER A 350 -26.27 -17.32 4.18
C SER A 350 -27.18 -17.63 5.37
N LEU A 351 -26.78 -17.23 6.58
CA LEU A 351 -27.59 -17.45 7.80
C LEU A 351 -28.91 -16.68 7.77
N LEU A 352 -28.91 -15.45 7.23
CA LEU A 352 -30.16 -14.71 7.02
C LEU A 352 -31.02 -15.40 5.98
N GLN A 353 -30.43 -15.83 4.86
CA GLN A 353 -31.18 -16.52 3.82
C GLN A 353 -31.83 -17.79 4.35
N GLU A 354 -31.10 -18.64 5.07
CA GLU A 354 -31.61 -19.87 5.68
C GLU A 354 -32.75 -19.59 6.67
N ALA A 355 -32.58 -18.59 7.54
CA ALA A 355 -33.60 -18.20 8.52
C ALA A 355 -34.95 -17.76 7.91
N PHE A 356 -34.94 -17.29 6.66
CA PHE A 356 -36.13 -16.81 5.94
C PHE A 356 -36.48 -17.65 4.70
N ALA A 357 -35.81 -18.79 4.46
CA ALA A 357 -36.07 -19.67 3.32
C ALA A 357 -37.05 -20.82 3.66
N GLU A 358 -37.10 -21.23 4.92
CA GLU A 358 -37.92 -22.38 5.38
C GLU A 358 -39.27 -21.98 6.01
N ASN A 359 -39.72 -20.73 5.84
CA ASN A 359 -40.90 -20.18 6.52
C ASN A 359 -41.93 -19.55 5.59
#